data_AF-A0A7Y3HPW4-F1
#
_entry.id   AF-A0A7Y3HPW4-F1
#
_cell.length_a   1.000
_cell.length_b   1.000
_cell.length_c   1.000
_cell.angle_alpha   90.00
_cell.angle_beta   90.00
_cell.angle_gamma   90.00
#
_symmetry.space_group_name_H-M   'P 1'
#
loop_
_entity.id
_entity.type
_entity.pdbx_description
1 polymer ?
#
loop_
_entity_poly.entity_id
_entity_poly.type
_entity_poly.pdbx_seq_one_letter_code
_entity_poly.pdbx_strand_id
1 'polypeptide(L)' 'WVTMHGIALNVNTDLSYYDYIVPCGIQDKGITSISKELNKKIDLNEVKATLLKNFEKHFEFNLIENKSV' A
#
# COMPACT_ATOMS: atom_id res chain seq x y z
N TRP A 1 -20.58 -13.23 4.92
CA TRP A 1 -19.30 -13.44 4.21
C TRP A 1 -18.22 -12.63 4.90
N VAL A 2 -17.03 -13.22 5.06
CA VAL A 2 -15.83 -12.57 5.61
C VAL A 2 -14.73 -12.70 4.56
N THR A 3 -14.06 -11.59 4.25
CA THR A 3 -12.93 -11.57 3.30
C THR A 3 -11.62 -11.92 4.01
N MET A 4 -10.63 -12.41 3.26
CA MET A 4 -9.29 -12.76 3.77
C MET A 4 -8.21 -12.16 2.85
N HIS A 5 -6.97 -12.04 3.37
CA HIS A 5 -5.84 -11.33 2.76
C HIS A 5 -6.04 -9.80 2.74
N GLY A 6 -5.72 -9.15 1.63
CA GLY A 6 -5.75 -7.70 1.53
C GLY A 6 -5.01 -7.19 0.29
N ILE A 7 -4.41 -6.01 0.43
CA ILE A 7 -3.68 -5.33 -0.64
C ILE A 7 -2.22 -5.10 -0.22
N ALA A 8 -1.33 -5.01 -1.19
CA ALA A 8 0.06 -4.61 -1.00
C ALA A 8 0.34 -3.34 -1.81
N LEU A 9 0.71 -2.25 -1.14
CA LEU A 9 1.04 -0.97 -1.77
C LEU A 9 2.54 -0.71 -1.66
N ASN A 10 3.22 -0.60 -2.81
CA ASN A 10 4.65 -0.30 -2.83
C ASN A 10 4.89 1.19 -2.50
N VAL A 11 5.39 1.49 -1.31
CA VAL A 11 5.68 2.88 -0.88
C VAL A 11 7.15 3.23 -1.12
N ASN A 12 8.04 2.70 -0.29
CA ASN A 12 9.50 2.81 -0.41
C ASN A 12 10.14 1.46 -0.74
N THR A 13 9.35 0.52 -1.29
CA THR A 13 9.76 -0.85 -1.53
C THR A 13 10.97 -0.92 -2.46
N ASP A 14 11.94 -1.76 -2.12
CA ASP A 14 13.00 -2.12 -3.05
C ASP A 14 12.41 -2.97 -4.17
N LEU A 15 12.38 -2.41 -5.37
CA LEU A 15 11.75 -3.05 -6.51
C LEU A 15 12.65 -4.10 -7.18
N SER A 16 13.94 -4.17 -6.86
CA SER A 16 14.86 -5.16 -7.44
C SER A 16 14.47 -6.60 -7.12
N TYR A 17 13.73 -6.82 -6.03
CA TYR A 17 13.21 -8.14 -5.69
C TYR A 17 12.17 -8.67 -6.69
N TYR A 18 11.50 -7.77 -7.43
CA TYR A 18 10.56 -8.19 -8.47
C TYR A 18 11.25 -8.80 -9.69
N ASP A 19 12.55 -8.55 -9.88
CA ASP A 19 13.33 -9.11 -11.00
C ASP A 19 13.54 -10.63 -10.85
N TYR A 20 13.34 -11.18 -9.65
CA TYR A 20 13.47 -12.63 -9.38
C TYR A 20 12.15 -13.41 -9.52
N ILE A 21 11.05 -12.74 -9.85
CA ILE A 21 9.73 -13.36 -10.00
C ILE A 21 9.03 -12.86 -11.26
N VAL A 22 7.98 -13.56 -11.70
CA VAL A 22 7.04 -13.03 -12.70
C VAL A 22 5.82 -12.45 -11.96
N PRO A 23 5.80 -11.13 -11.67
CA PRO A 23 4.74 -10.55 -10.85
C PRO A 23 3.38 -10.63 -11.57
N CYS A 24 2.35 -11.06 -10.84
CA CYS A 24 0.97 -11.18 -11.34
C CYS A 24 0.82 -12.02 -12.63
N GLY A 25 1.82 -12.83 -13.01
CA GLY A 25 1.85 -13.56 -14.28
C GLY A 25 2.01 -12.68 -15.53
N ILE A 26 2.33 -11.39 -15.37
CA ILE A 26 2.44 -10.41 -16.46
C ILE A 26 3.93 -10.10 -16.67
N GLN A 27 4.46 -10.43 -17.85
CA GLN A 27 5.87 -10.22 -18.18
C GLN A 27 6.15 -8.84 -18.78
N ASP A 28 5.15 -8.23 -19.43
CA ASP A 28 5.37 -7.07 -20.30
C ASP A 28 5.06 -5.73 -19.61
N LYS A 29 4.88 -5.73 -18.27
CA LYS A 29 4.57 -4.53 -17.49
C LYS A 29 5.51 -4.40 -16.30
N GLY A 30 6.07 -3.20 -16.13
CA GLY A 30 6.94 -2.89 -14.99
C GLY A 30 6.16 -2.68 -13.69
N ILE A 31 6.87 -2.81 -12.57
CA ILE A 31 6.39 -2.47 -11.23
C ILE A 31 6.95 -1.09 -10.82
N THR A 32 6.18 -0.37 -10.00
CA THR A 32 6.61 0.89 -9.41
C THR A 32 6.30 1.00 -7.92
N SER A 33 6.78 2.07 -7.30
CA SER A 33 6.52 2.49 -5.93
C SER A 33 6.26 3.99 -5.88
N ILE A 34 5.58 4.47 -4.83
CA ILE A 34 5.36 5.91 -4.63
C ILE A 34 6.70 6.67 -4.60
N SER A 35 7.72 6.10 -3.96
CA SER A 35 9.04 6.71 -3.86
C SER A 35 9.74 6.83 -5.22
N LYS A 36 9.54 5.87 -6.12
CA LYS A 36 10.09 5.88 -7.48
C LYS A 36 9.40 6.93 -8.33
N GLU A 37 8.07 7.01 -8.28
CA GLU A 37 7.30 8.00 -9.04
C GLU A 37 7.54 9.44 -8.57
N LEU A 38 7.74 9.66 -7.27
CA LEU A 38 7.99 10.99 -6.69
C LEU A 38 9.49 11.32 -6.53
N ASN A 39 10.37 10.40 -6.90
CA ASN A 39 11.84 10.51 -6.74
C ASN A 39 12.28 10.96 -5.33
N LYS A 40 11.61 10.48 -4.28
CA LYS A 40 11.93 10.79 -2.89
C LYS A 40 11.44 9.70 -1.94
N LYS A 41 12.06 9.57 -0.77
CA LYS A 41 11.56 8.70 0.30
C LYS A 41 10.29 9.31 0.90
N ILE A 42 9.30 8.45 1.15
CA ILE A 42 7.97 8.81 1.65
C ILE A 42 7.84 8.43 3.12
N ASP A 43 7.20 9.28 3.92
CA ASP A 43 6.83 8.91 5.29
C ASP A 43 5.69 7.88 5.27
N LEU A 44 5.93 6.73 5.88
CA LEU A 44 4.92 5.67 5.97
C LEU A 44 3.72 6.09 6.83
N ASN A 45 3.91 7.00 7.80
CA ASN A 45 2.81 7.49 8.62
C ASN A 45 1.81 8.32 7.81
N GLU A 46 2.32 9.15 6.90
CA GLU A 46 1.49 9.94 5.96
C GLU A 46 0.67 9.03 5.05
N VAL A 47 1.30 7.99 4.50
CA VAL A 47 0.62 7.01 3.63
C VAL A 47 -0.43 6.23 4.43
N LYS A 48 -0.12 5.81 5.67
CA LYS A 48 -1.07 5.12 6.54
C LYS A 48 -2.28 6.00 6.86
N ALA A 49 -2.07 7.27 7.21
CA ALA A 49 -3.15 8.21 7.50
C ALA A 49 -4.04 8.43 6.27
N THR A 50 -3.43 8.60 5.10
CA THR A 50 -4.14 8.73 3.82
C THR A 50 -4.94 7.48 3.48
N LEU A 51 -4.36 6.29 3.66
CA LEU A 51 -5.05 5.03 3.41
C LEU A 51 -6.26 4.87 4.31
N LEU A 52 -6.11 5.10 5.61
CA LEU A 52 -7.19 4.99 6.60
C LEU A 52 -8.34 5.95 6.29
N LYS A 53 -8.04 7.21 5.99
CA LYS A 53 -9.05 8.21 5.60
C LYS A 53 -9.85 7.78 4.36
N ASN A 54 -9.17 7.25 3.35
CA ASN A 54 -9.86 6.78 2.14
C ASN A 54 -10.64 5.49 2.41
N PHE A 55 -10.14 4.60 3.26
CA PHE A 55 -10.83 3.37 3.63
C PHE A 55 -12.15 3.69 4.35
N GLU A 56 -12.12 4.53 5.38
CA GLU A 56 -13.32 5.03 6.09
C GLU A 56 -14.33 5.66 5.13
N LYS A 57 -13.87 6.53 4.22
CA LYS A 57 -14.73 7.17 3.22
C LYS A 57 -15.40 6.17 2.26
N HIS A 58 -14.67 5.16 1.79
CA HIS A 58 -15.15 4.25 0.73
C HIS A 58 -15.94 3.06 1.26
N PHE A 59 -15.70 2.66 2.52
CA PHE A 59 -16.39 1.53 3.15
C PHE A 59 -17.39 1.98 4.23
N GLU A 60 -17.60 3.28 4.40
CA GLU A 60 -18.65 3.89 5.24
C GLU A 60 -18.62 3.39 6.70
N PHE A 61 -17.43 3.29 7.28
CA PHE A 61 -17.24 2.92 8.69
C PHE A 61 -16.46 4.02 9.42
N ASN A 62 -16.67 4.14 10.73
CA ASN A 62 -15.88 5.07 11.55
C ASN A 62 -14.65 4.36 12.13
N LEU A 63 -13.48 4.97 11.98
CA LEU A 63 -12.28 4.53 12.67
C LEU A 63 -12.41 4.76 14.17
N ILE A 64 -12.10 3.73 14.95
CA ILE A 64 -12.06 3.81 16.42
C ILE A 64 -10.60 3.88 16.84
N GLU A 65 -10.20 4.97 17.50
CA GLU A 65 -8.90 5.05 18.13
C GLU A 65 -8.91 4.26 19.44
N ASN A 66 -8.22 3.11 19.47
CA ASN A 66 -7.89 2.48 20.74
C ASN A 66 -6.80 3.33 21.41
N LYS A 67 -7.18 4.12 22.42
CA LYS A 67 -6.23 4.60 23.41
C LYS A 67 -5.71 3.38 24.15
N SER A 68 -4.48 2.98 23.87
CA SER A 68 -3.76 2.02 24.71
C SER A 68 -3.81 2.55 26.15
N VAL A 69 -4.40 1.77 27.05
CA VAL A 69 -4.23 1.90 28.50
C VAL A 69 -2.78 1.62 28.85
#